data_AF-A0A9E4XN49-F1
#
_entry.id   AF-A0A9E4XN49-F1
#
_cell.length_a   1.000
_cell.length_b   1.000
_cell.length_c   1.000
_cell.angle_alpha   90.00
_cell.angle_beta   90.00
_cell.angle_gamma   90.00
#
_symmetry.space_group_name_H-M   'P 1'
#
loop_
_entity.id
_entity.type
_entity.pdbx_description
1 polymer ?
#
loop_
_entity_poly.entity_id
_entity_poly.type
_entity_poly.pdbx_seq_one_letter_code
_entity_poly.pdbx_strand_id
1 'polypeptide(L)'
;MKNAGMIGAVSDPLLSGWSASDIHVVANSDFLAGNPAAKMLFEVMRLELPTVAQQNNRMNQGEDLQSDIERHVDEWIADNQAIWDGWIEDAMNAA
;
A
#
# COMPACT_ATOMS: atom_id res chain seq x y z
N MET A 1 -9.04 -23.02 -6.27
CA MET A 1 -9.69 -21.81 -5.73
C MET A 1 -10.14 -20.95 -6.90
N LYS A 2 -11.34 -20.35 -6.83
CA LYS A 2 -11.97 -19.62 -7.95
C LYS A 2 -12.10 -18.15 -7.53
N ASN A 3 -11.57 -17.23 -8.33
CA ASN A 3 -11.70 -15.79 -8.11
C ASN A 3 -12.59 -15.19 -9.22
N ALA A 4 -13.63 -14.45 -8.87
CA ALA A 4 -14.60 -13.90 -9.82
C ALA A 4 -14.54 -12.37 -9.87
N GLY A 5 -15.00 -11.78 -10.98
CA GLY A 5 -15.11 -10.31 -11.10
C GLY A 5 -13.79 -9.54 -11.17
N MET A 6 -12.68 -10.21 -11.52
CA MET A 6 -11.38 -9.54 -11.66
C MET A 6 -11.25 -8.85 -13.02
N ILE A 7 -11.10 -7.52 -13.00
CA ILE A 7 -10.87 -6.73 -14.20
C ILE A 7 -9.54 -7.17 -14.85
N GLY A 8 -9.59 -7.50 -16.15
CA GLY A 8 -8.42 -7.96 -16.91
C GLY A 8 -8.15 -9.46 -16.86
N ALA A 9 -8.98 -10.26 -16.18
CA ALA A 9 -8.87 -11.72 -16.22
C ALA A 9 -9.26 -12.29 -17.60
N VAL A 10 -8.55 -13.33 -18.04
CA VAL A 10 -8.84 -14.04 -19.31
C VAL A 10 -10.09 -14.92 -19.24
N SER A 11 -10.58 -15.21 -18.03
CA SER A 11 -11.82 -15.95 -17.80
C SER A 11 -12.46 -15.53 -16.47
N ASP A 12 -13.77 -15.71 -16.36
CA ASP A 12 -14.53 -15.47 -15.13
C ASP A 12 -15.41 -16.70 -14.79
N PRO A 13 -15.17 -17.40 -13.67
CA PRO A 13 -14.12 -17.14 -12.68
C PRO A 13 -12.72 -17.51 -13.20
N LEU A 14 -11.70 -16.77 -12.75
CA LEU A 14 -10.31 -17.15 -12.94
C LEU A 14 -9.97 -18.33 -12.02
N LEU A 15 -9.46 -19.41 -12.62
CA LEU A 15 -8.93 -20.57 -11.92
C LEU A 15 -7.44 -20.35 -11.62
N SER A 16 -7.13 -19.43 -10.71
CA SER A 16 -5.74 -19.09 -10.36
C SER A 16 -4.99 -20.26 -9.70
N GLY A 17 -5.71 -21.14 -9.00
CA GLY A 17 -5.11 -22.17 -8.13
C GLY A 17 -4.70 -21.65 -6.74
N TRP A 18 -4.85 -20.35 -6.47
CA TRP A 18 -4.45 -19.66 -5.24
C TRP A 18 -5.61 -18.79 -4.70
N SER A 19 -5.68 -18.61 -3.38
CA SER A 19 -6.57 -17.60 -2.77
C SER A 19 -6.11 -16.20 -3.14
N ALA A 20 -7.00 -15.22 -3.05
CA ALA A 20 -6.61 -13.81 -3.10
C ALA A 20 -5.55 -13.53 -2.02
N SER A 21 -4.52 -12.77 -2.38
CA SER A 21 -3.43 -12.36 -1.50
C SER A 21 -3.58 -10.90 -1.11
N ASP A 22 -3.08 -10.55 0.07
CA ASP A 22 -3.00 -9.17 0.56
C ASP A 22 -1.57 -8.87 1.04
N ILE A 23 -1.22 -7.60 1.13
CA ILE A 23 0.08 -7.12 1.60
C ILE A 23 -0.12 -6.45 2.96
N HIS A 24 0.64 -6.88 3.96
CA HIS A 24 0.53 -6.36 5.32
C HIS A 24 1.87 -5.83 5.82
N VAL A 25 1.82 -4.73 6.57
CA VAL A 25 2.96 -4.27 7.36
C VAL A 25 3.14 -5.23 8.53
N VAL A 26 4.37 -5.65 8.76
CA VAL A 26 4.76 -6.44 9.94
C VAL A 26 5.91 -5.74 10.65
N ALA A 27 5.86 -5.72 11.98
CA ALA A 27 6.85 -5.03 12.80
C ALA A 27 7.20 -5.84 14.06
N ASN A 28 8.35 -5.56 14.64
CA ASN A 28 8.78 -6.17 15.90
C ASN A 28 7.86 -5.76 17.05
N SER A 29 7.42 -6.72 17.87
CA SER A 29 6.46 -6.47 18.96
C SER A 29 6.98 -5.52 20.03
N ASP A 30 8.26 -5.61 20.40
CA ASP A 30 8.86 -4.73 21.41
C ASP A 30 8.95 -3.29 20.90
N PHE A 31 9.24 -3.11 19.61
CA PHE A 31 9.20 -1.82 18.95
C PHE A 31 7.79 -1.21 19.02
N LEU A 32 6.75 -1.97 18.70
CA LEU A 32 5.37 -1.48 18.74
C LEU A 32 4.92 -1.13 20.17
N ALA A 33 5.38 -1.88 21.18
CA ALA A 33 5.08 -1.57 22.57
C ALA A 33 5.65 -0.22 23.02
N GLY A 34 6.79 0.19 22.47
CA GLY A 34 7.40 1.50 22.73
C GLY A 34 6.95 2.62 21.80
N ASN A 35 6.22 2.33 20.72
CA ASN A 35 5.86 3.30 19.67
C ASN A 35 4.39 3.15 19.25
N PRO A 36 3.44 3.55 20.11
CA PRO A 36 2.00 3.36 19.85
C PRO A 36 1.51 4.15 18.62
N ALA A 37 2.10 5.32 18.33
CA ALA A 37 1.82 6.07 17.10
C ALA A 37 2.21 5.30 15.84
N ALA A 38 3.39 4.66 15.82
CA ALA A 38 3.83 3.84 14.69
C ALA A 38 2.95 2.60 14.54
N LYS A 39 2.54 1.98 15.66
CA LYS A 39 1.56 0.88 15.64
C LYS A 39 0.27 1.30 14.96
N MET A 40 -0.31 2.43 15.36
CA MET A 40 -1.55 2.93 14.76
C MET A 40 -1.36 3.22 13.27
N LEU A 41 -0.28 3.92 12.90
CA LEU A 41 0.02 4.21 11.49
C LEU A 41 0.05 2.93 10.64
N PHE A 42 0.73 1.88 11.10
CA PHE A 42 0.81 0.61 10.38
C PHE A 42 -0.51 -0.15 10.29
N GLU A 43 -1.43 0.07 11.24
CA GLU A 43 -2.77 -0.54 11.22
C GLU A 43 -3.71 0.17 10.25
N VAL A 44 -3.58 1.49 10.07
CA VAL A 44 -4.51 2.29 9.25
C VAL A 44 -4.01 2.56 7.83
N MET A 45 -2.69 2.58 7.61
CA MET A 45 -2.14 2.87 6.29
C MET A 45 -2.45 1.74 5.30
N ARG A 46 -2.94 2.13 4.11
CA ARG A 46 -3.30 1.18 3.05
C ARG A 46 -3.06 1.78 1.68
N LEU A 47 -2.46 1.00 0.78
CA LEU A 47 -2.37 1.35 -0.62
C LEU A 47 -3.21 0.38 -1.45
N GLU A 48 -3.92 0.92 -2.43
CA GLU A 48 -4.69 0.11 -3.36
C GLU A 48 -3.76 -0.55 -4.40
N LEU A 49 -4.03 -1.82 -4.74
CA LEU A 49 -3.18 -2.59 -5.67
C LEU A 49 -2.97 -1.89 -7.04
N PRO A 50 -3.95 -1.20 -7.64
CA PRO A 50 -3.74 -0.44 -8.88
C PRO A 50 -2.70 0.67 -8.74
N THR A 51 -2.61 1.34 -7.59
CA THR A 51 -1.61 2.39 -7.32
C THR A 51 -0.20 1.79 -7.32
N VAL A 52 -0.01 0.65 -6.63
CA VAL A 52 1.27 -0.06 -6.60
C VAL A 52 1.64 -0.55 -8.00
N ALA A 53 0.68 -1.07 -8.77
CA ALA A 53 0.91 -1.51 -10.14
C ALA A 53 1.32 -0.35 -11.07
N GLN A 54 0.72 0.84 -10.90
CA GLN A 54 1.07 2.04 -11.66
C GLN A 54 2.48 2.52 -11.34
N GLN A 55 2.85 2.58 -10.06
CA GLN A 55 4.20 2.96 -9.64
C GLN A 55 5.26 1.98 -10.19
N ASN A 56 5.01 0.67 -10.07
CA ASN A 56 5.86 -0.36 -10.66
C ASN A 56 5.98 -0.22 -12.19
N ASN A 57 4.91 0.19 -12.88
CA ASN A 57 4.95 0.39 -14.33
C ASN A 57 5.89 1.55 -14.71
N ARG A 58 5.88 2.66 -13.94
CA ARG A 58 6.80 3.78 -14.13
C ARG A 58 8.26 3.37 -13.93
N MET A 59 8.53 2.58 -12.88
CA MET A 59 9.87 2.01 -12.67
C MET A 59 10.31 1.17 -13.87
N ASN A 60 9.45 0.27 -14.37
CA ASN A 60 9.75 -0.54 -15.56
C ASN A 60 9.98 0.29 -16.84
N GLN A 61 9.47 1.53 -16.88
CA GLN A 61 9.66 2.47 -17.99
C GLN A 61 10.94 3.32 -17.85
N GLY A 62 11.70 3.14 -16.78
CA GLY A 62 13.00 3.78 -16.56
C GLY A 62 13.02 4.84 -15.45
N GLU A 63 11.94 5.03 -14.69
CA GLU A 63 11.92 5.86 -13.47
C GLU A 63 12.27 5.00 -12.24
N ASP A 64 13.43 4.35 -12.22
CA ASP A 64 13.84 3.33 -11.23
C ASP A 64 14.97 3.76 -10.29
N LEU A 65 15.39 5.03 -10.33
CA LEU A 65 16.35 5.57 -9.37
C LEU A 65 15.67 5.86 -8.02
N GLN A 66 16.44 5.85 -6.94
CA GLN A 66 15.93 6.21 -5.60
C GLN A 66 15.19 7.56 -5.60
N SER A 67 15.72 8.56 -6.31
CA SER A 67 15.11 9.88 -6.44
C SER A 67 13.79 9.87 -7.20
N ASP A 68 13.61 8.93 -8.14
CA ASP A 68 12.33 8.76 -8.84
C ASP A 68 11.29 8.13 -7.91
N ILE A 69 11.68 7.12 -7.14
CA ILE A 69 10.79 6.46 -6.17
C ILE A 69 10.34 7.47 -5.11
N GLU A 70 11.26 8.27 -4.56
CA GLU A 70 10.92 9.35 -3.61
C GLU A 70 9.95 10.35 -4.24
N ARG A 71 10.22 10.79 -5.47
CA ARG A 71 9.31 11.67 -6.21
C ARG A 71 7.93 11.03 -6.44
N HIS A 72 7.84 9.73 -6.73
CA HIS A 72 6.56 9.02 -6.88
C HIS A 72 5.76 9.02 -5.57
N VAL A 73 6.44 8.85 -4.43
CA VAL A 73 5.83 8.91 -3.10
C VAL A 73 5.31 10.32 -2.83
N ASP A 74 6.12 11.35 -3.08
CA ASP A 74 5.73 12.75 -2.88
C ASP A 74 4.52 13.14 -3.76
N GLU A 75 4.55 12.74 -5.04
CA GLU A 75 3.43 12.93 -5.98
C GLU A 75 2.16 12.23 -5.46
N TRP A 76 2.27 10.99 -4.98
CA TRP A 76 1.14 10.25 -4.43
C TRP A 76 0.58 10.92 -3.17
N ILE A 77 1.44 11.36 -2.24
CA ILE A 77 1.02 12.06 -1.03
C ILE A 77 0.30 13.36 -1.40
N ALA A 78 0.85 14.16 -2.33
CA ALA A 78 0.22 15.39 -2.77
C ALA A 78 -1.18 15.17 -3.37
N ASP A 79 -1.35 14.12 -4.18
CA ASP A 79 -2.64 13.75 -4.78
C ASP A 79 -3.62 13.13 -3.78
N ASN A 80 -3.13 12.62 -2.64
CA ASN A 80 -3.91 11.92 -1.61
C ASN A 80 -3.78 12.59 -0.24
N GLN A 81 -3.53 13.90 -0.20
CA GLN A 81 -3.13 14.61 1.02
C GLN A 81 -4.10 14.39 2.19
N ALA A 82 -5.41 14.44 1.94
CA ALA A 82 -6.42 14.21 2.97
C ALA A 82 -6.39 12.78 3.55
N ILE A 83 -6.07 11.78 2.74
CA ILE A 83 -5.94 10.38 3.18
C ILE A 83 -4.68 10.26 4.04
N TRP A 84 -3.56 10.79 3.55
CA TRP A 84 -2.28 10.79 4.26
C TRP A 84 -2.40 11.51 5.61
N ASP A 85 -2.94 12.72 5.62
CA ASP A 85 -3.13 13.52 6.83
C ASP A 85 -4.03 12.81 7.85
N GLY A 86 -5.08 12.12 7.38
CA GLY A 86 -5.94 11.31 8.24
C GLY A 86 -5.17 10.19 8.95
N TRP A 87 -4.30 9.46 8.23
CA TRP A 87 -3.46 8.43 8.85
C TRP A 87 -2.48 8.99 9.88
N ILE A 88 -1.91 10.16 9.60
CA ILE A 88 -0.99 10.84 10.52
C ILE A 88 -1.75 11.35 11.75
N GLU A 89 -2.95 11.91 11.58
CA GLU A 89 -3.81 12.35 12.68
C GLU A 89 -4.17 11.17 13.59
N ASP A 90 -4.62 10.06 13.03
CA ASP A 90 -4.91 8.83 13.79
C ASP A 90 -3.69 8.33 14.55
N ALA A 91 -2.52 8.32 13.90
CA ALA A 91 -1.27 7.93 14.53
C ALA A 91 -0.87 8.86 15.69
N MET A 92 -1.00 10.17 15.51
CA MET A 92 -0.68 11.15 16.56
C MET A 92 -1.64 11.08 17.74
N ASN A 93 -2.91 10.75 17.51
CA ASN A 93 -3.91 10.57 18.57
C ASN A 93 -3.68 9.30 19.41
N ALA A 94 -2.90 8.35 18.91
CA ALA A 94 -2.52 7.13 19.61
C ALA A 94 -1.21 7.27 20.42
N ALA A 95 -0.50 8.40 20.31
CA ALA A 95 0.81 8.63 20.92
C ALA A 95 0.78 8.79 22.44
#